data_AF-D7AWM2-F1
#
_entry.id   AF-D7AWM2-F1
#
_cell.length_a   1.000
_cell.length_b   1.000
_cell.length_c   1.000
_cell.angle_alpha   90.00
_cell.angle_beta   90.00
_cell.angle_gamma   90.00
#
_symmetry.space_group_name_H-M   'P 1'
#
loop_
_entity.id
_entity.type
_entity.pdbx_description
1 polymer ?
#
loop_
_entity_poly.entity_id
_entity_poly.type
_entity_poly.pdbx_seq_one_letter_code
_entity_poly.pdbx_strand_id
1 'polypeptide(L)'
;MPNPLSPVVLSASVMTHPRRIAAARRVLDSLGIEDACLAVDPEPDGPPSSLRASQVAFSSAERFDSTHHLVLQDDVRVCADFADSVRDAVKRHSEAALSLFVEWGSRTAYLARWAVFTGAGAVPVVNPYMPTPALLLPREPALDMGRYLRGAGGRSDDRAALRFLRERGTPALVAAPNLVEHEDLPSIKGNDEHGLRHSACFAAEGARFAGPVLDLPPLLPFLRWNTGEAVVIDTGNDVPEAHRPTARVLEEWGAAPGELSRDCAEHLGADSGPLFALWATAAAFGAVQELHWPGTVAGLRARRDDPLVGRALATFAPGALRVVLAPDRLARLSGRLVPAVLAAMEYGARLTAARPV
;
A
#
# COMPACT_ATOMS: atom_id res chain seq x y z
N MET A 1 -8.10 -0.95 29.63
CA MET A 1 -7.10 -1.65 28.80
C MET A 1 -7.64 -3.04 28.53
N PRO A 2 -7.85 -3.46 27.28
CA PRO A 2 -8.26 -4.82 26.98
C PRO A 2 -7.20 -5.80 27.50
N ASN A 3 -7.64 -6.88 28.15
CA ASN A 3 -6.74 -7.92 28.63
C ASN A 3 -6.09 -8.59 27.41
N PRO A 4 -4.75 -8.71 27.32
CA PRO A 4 -4.05 -9.33 26.18
C PRO A 4 -4.41 -10.82 25.96
N LEU A 5 -5.26 -11.40 26.82
CA LEU A 5 -5.78 -12.76 26.74
C LEU A 5 -7.23 -12.85 26.24
N SER A 6 -7.93 -11.72 26.01
CA SER A 6 -9.28 -11.77 25.45
C SER A 6 -9.24 -12.19 23.97
N PRO A 7 -10.12 -13.09 23.52
CA PRO A 7 -10.14 -13.52 22.12
C PRO A 7 -10.45 -12.32 21.20
N VAL A 8 -9.77 -12.25 20.04
CA VAL A 8 -10.05 -11.26 19.01
C VAL A 8 -11.42 -11.55 18.42
N VAL A 9 -12.37 -10.64 18.66
CA VAL A 9 -13.70 -10.65 18.04
C VAL A 9 -13.74 -9.57 16.97
N LEU A 10 -14.01 -9.97 15.73
CA LEU A 10 -14.06 -9.09 14.56
C LEU A 10 -15.52 -8.77 14.22
N SER A 11 -15.77 -7.51 13.88
CA SER A 11 -16.96 -7.11 13.13
C SER A 11 -16.53 -6.38 11.86
N ALA A 12 -17.42 -6.29 10.87
CA ALA A 12 -17.12 -5.63 9.61
C ALA A 12 -18.28 -4.85 9.03
N SER A 13 -17.97 -3.87 8.18
CA SER A 13 -18.93 -3.24 7.31
C SER A 13 -18.37 -3.02 5.91
N VAL A 14 -19.19 -3.22 4.89
CA VAL A 14 -18.85 -2.92 3.49
C VAL A 14 -19.57 -1.66 3.06
N MET A 15 -18.83 -0.57 2.88
CA MET A 15 -19.38 0.70 2.39
C MET A 15 -19.66 0.63 0.90
N THR A 16 -20.81 1.15 0.48
CA THR A 16 -21.26 1.03 -0.92
C THR A 16 -22.22 2.14 -1.29
N HIS A 17 -22.19 2.54 -2.56
CA HIS A 17 -23.31 3.26 -3.16
C HIS A 17 -24.41 2.25 -3.57
N PRO A 18 -25.71 2.60 -3.55
CA PRO A 18 -26.78 1.69 -3.99
C PRO A 18 -26.58 1.08 -5.37
N ARG A 19 -26.02 1.82 -6.33
CA ARG A 19 -25.71 1.32 -7.69
C ARG A 19 -24.70 0.16 -7.70
N ARG A 20 -23.92 -0.03 -6.65
CA ARG A 20 -22.90 -1.08 -6.52
C ARG A 20 -23.23 -2.12 -5.46
N ILE A 21 -24.49 -2.16 -4.99
CA ILE A 21 -24.94 -3.05 -3.91
C ILE A 21 -24.63 -4.53 -4.18
N ALA A 22 -24.71 -4.97 -5.44
CA ALA A 22 -24.39 -6.34 -5.83
C ALA A 22 -22.90 -6.67 -5.67
N ALA A 23 -22.00 -5.71 -5.94
CA ALA A 23 -20.57 -5.87 -5.70
C ALA A 23 -20.29 -5.92 -4.20
N ALA A 24 -20.88 -5.00 -3.43
CA ALA A 24 -20.75 -4.97 -1.98
C ALA A 24 -21.25 -6.26 -1.30
N ARG A 25 -22.33 -6.86 -1.81
CA ARG A 25 -22.84 -8.16 -1.33
C ARG A 25 -21.80 -9.26 -1.53
N ARG A 26 -21.17 -9.33 -2.71
CA ARG A 26 -20.10 -10.32 -2.98
C ARG A 26 -18.92 -10.15 -2.02
N VAL A 27 -18.51 -8.91 -1.75
CA VAL A 27 -17.47 -8.64 -0.74
C VAL A 27 -17.90 -9.16 0.62
N LEU A 28 -19.11 -8.79 1.08
CA LEU A 28 -19.66 -9.20 2.37
C LEU A 28 -19.70 -10.73 2.52
N ASP A 29 -20.19 -11.43 1.51
CA ASP A 29 -20.32 -12.89 1.50
C ASP A 29 -18.94 -13.60 1.52
N SER A 30 -17.88 -12.91 1.09
CA SER A 30 -16.51 -13.45 1.05
C SER A 30 -15.70 -13.24 2.33
N LEU A 31 -16.19 -12.46 3.31
CA LEU A 31 -15.37 -12.06 4.47
C LEU A 31 -15.09 -13.19 5.45
N GLY A 32 -16.01 -14.16 5.60
CA GLY A 32 -15.93 -15.15 6.68
C GLY A 32 -16.02 -14.53 8.10
N ILE A 33 -16.63 -13.35 8.22
CA ILE A 33 -16.88 -12.64 9.48
C ILE A 33 -18.39 -12.65 9.72
N GLU A 34 -18.81 -13.20 10.86
CA GLU A 34 -20.24 -13.35 11.22
C GLU A 34 -20.94 -12.01 11.43
N ASP A 35 -20.33 -11.14 12.24
CA ASP A 35 -20.84 -9.81 12.56
C ASP A 35 -20.45 -8.80 11.48
N ALA A 36 -21.05 -8.95 10.29
CA ALA A 36 -20.79 -8.09 9.15
C ALA A 36 -22.08 -7.50 8.54
N CYS A 37 -22.02 -6.26 8.05
CA CYS A 37 -23.17 -5.63 7.38
C CYS A 37 -22.79 -4.72 6.20
N LEU A 38 -23.78 -4.37 5.39
CA LEU A 38 -23.63 -3.31 4.40
C LEU A 38 -23.82 -1.93 5.04
N ALA A 39 -23.01 -0.97 4.61
CA ALA A 39 -23.12 0.44 4.93
C ALA A 39 -23.41 1.23 3.66
N VAL A 40 -24.69 1.43 3.37
CA VAL A 40 -25.14 2.07 2.14
C VAL A 40 -25.08 3.58 2.29
N ASP A 41 -24.63 4.29 1.25
CA ASP A 41 -24.68 5.76 1.20
C ASP A 41 -26.10 6.26 1.55
N PRO A 42 -26.28 7.04 2.63
CA PRO A 42 -27.59 7.51 3.06
C PRO A 42 -28.17 8.60 2.15
N GLU A 43 -27.35 9.25 1.32
CA GLU A 43 -27.78 10.29 0.38
C GLU A 43 -27.23 10.03 -1.03
N PRO A 44 -27.68 8.96 -1.70
CA PRO A 44 -27.08 8.49 -2.95
C PRO A 44 -27.33 9.41 -4.15
N ASP A 45 -28.39 10.21 -4.12
CA ASP A 45 -28.71 11.19 -5.16
C ASP A 45 -28.00 12.54 -4.96
N GLY A 46 -27.28 12.70 -3.84
CA GLY A 46 -26.46 13.88 -3.57
C GLY A 46 -25.15 13.90 -4.37
N PRO A 47 -24.32 14.96 -4.22
CA PRO A 47 -23.01 15.00 -4.85
C PRO A 47 -22.16 13.76 -4.52
N PRO A 48 -21.38 13.22 -5.48
CA PRO A 48 -20.56 12.04 -5.25
C PRO A 48 -19.63 12.20 -4.05
N SER A 49 -19.72 11.28 -3.10
CA SER A 49 -18.91 11.31 -1.88
C SER A 49 -18.78 9.91 -1.28
N SER A 50 -17.55 9.51 -0.94
CA SER A 50 -17.35 8.32 -0.09
C SER A 50 -17.57 8.61 1.39
N LEU A 51 -17.51 9.89 1.79
CA LEU A 51 -17.45 10.29 3.19
C LEU A 51 -18.71 9.86 3.94
N ARG A 52 -19.89 9.99 3.30
CA ARG A 52 -21.18 9.60 3.89
C ARG A 52 -21.26 8.09 4.13
N ALA A 53 -20.92 7.29 3.13
CA ALA A 53 -20.91 5.83 3.26
C ALA A 53 -19.84 5.36 4.27
N SER A 54 -18.66 5.98 4.27
CA SER A 54 -17.58 5.72 5.24
C SER A 54 -18.03 6.04 6.68
N GLN A 55 -18.71 7.17 6.88
CA GLN A 55 -19.29 7.54 8.17
C GLN A 55 -20.28 6.48 8.68
N VAL A 56 -21.20 6.01 7.83
CA VAL A 56 -22.15 4.93 8.16
C VAL A 56 -21.42 3.63 8.48
N ALA A 57 -20.39 3.29 7.70
CA ALA A 57 -19.59 2.08 7.88
C ALA A 57 -18.90 2.06 9.24
N PHE A 58 -18.12 3.08 9.58
CA PHE A 58 -17.47 3.17 10.88
C PHE A 58 -18.47 3.21 12.04
N SER A 59 -19.60 3.90 11.89
CA SER A 59 -20.65 3.94 12.92
C SER A 59 -21.34 2.59 13.10
N SER A 60 -21.27 1.67 12.12
CA SER A 60 -21.89 0.35 12.23
C SER A 60 -21.24 -0.54 13.29
N ALA A 61 -20.05 -0.19 13.79
CA ALA A 61 -19.41 -0.87 14.92
C ALA A 61 -20.27 -0.84 16.19
N GLU A 62 -21.19 0.11 16.34
CA GLU A 62 -22.14 0.20 17.46
C GLU A 62 -23.08 -1.02 17.55
N ARG A 63 -23.30 -1.70 16.41
CA ARG A 63 -24.25 -2.82 16.29
C ARG A 63 -23.71 -4.13 16.83
N PHE A 64 -22.40 -4.23 17.05
CA PHE A 64 -21.71 -5.49 17.32
C PHE A 64 -20.89 -5.39 18.61
N ASP A 65 -20.85 -6.50 19.35
CA ASP A 65 -19.97 -6.66 20.51
C ASP A 65 -18.63 -7.23 20.03
N SER A 66 -17.75 -6.36 19.59
CA SER A 66 -16.48 -6.73 18.95
C SER A 66 -15.29 -6.03 19.58
N THR A 67 -14.10 -6.57 19.36
CA THR A 67 -12.85 -5.92 19.75
C THR A 67 -12.35 -4.95 18.69
N HIS A 68 -12.61 -5.29 17.42
CA HIS A 68 -12.16 -4.56 16.25
C HIS A 68 -13.27 -4.47 15.19
N HIS A 69 -13.29 -3.37 14.46
CA HIS A 69 -14.20 -3.15 13.35
C HIS A 69 -13.43 -2.88 12.06
N LEU A 70 -13.73 -3.68 11.03
CA LEU A 70 -13.16 -3.56 9.69
C LEU A 70 -14.13 -2.82 8.77
N VAL A 71 -13.69 -1.75 8.12
CA VAL A 71 -14.43 -1.12 7.02
C VAL A 71 -13.79 -1.50 5.69
N LEU A 72 -14.57 -2.06 4.77
CA LEU A 72 -14.15 -2.34 3.40
C LEU A 72 -14.94 -1.51 2.39
N GLN A 73 -14.30 -1.17 1.26
CA GLN A 73 -15.00 -0.64 0.08
C GLN A 73 -15.61 -1.78 -0.75
N ASP A 74 -16.50 -1.43 -1.67
CA ASP A 74 -17.29 -2.35 -2.48
C ASP A 74 -16.55 -2.87 -3.75
N ASP A 75 -15.36 -2.34 -4.06
CA ASP A 75 -14.47 -2.70 -5.21
C ASP A 75 -13.23 -3.43 -4.74
N VAL A 76 -13.39 -4.30 -3.77
CA VAL A 76 -12.26 -5.07 -3.26
C VAL A 76 -12.51 -6.56 -3.36
N ARG A 77 -11.41 -7.31 -3.42
CA ARG A 77 -11.39 -8.76 -3.26
C ARG A 77 -10.49 -9.10 -2.07
N VAL A 78 -10.94 -10.01 -1.23
CA VAL A 78 -10.18 -10.50 -0.08
C VAL A 78 -9.41 -11.78 -0.43
N CYS A 79 -8.40 -12.12 0.36
CA CYS A 79 -7.71 -13.41 0.28
C CYS A 79 -8.61 -14.59 0.73
N ALA A 80 -8.21 -15.82 0.39
CA ALA A 80 -8.99 -17.01 0.74
C ALA A 80 -9.16 -17.19 2.25
N ASP A 81 -8.07 -17.13 3.03
CA ASP A 81 -8.10 -17.26 4.49
C ASP A 81 -8.29 -15.89 5.20
N PHE A 82 -9.24 -15.07 4.73
CA PHE A 82 -9.33 -13.66 5.13
C PHE A 82 -9.50 -13.45 6.63
N ALA A 83 -10.57 -13.98 7.22
CA ALA A 83 -10.87 -13.75 8.64
C ALA A 83 -9.73 -14.19 9.57
N ASP A 84 -9.10 -15.33 9.28
CA ASP A 84 -7.98 -15.84 10.07
C ASP A 84 -6.70 -15.03 9.89
N SER A 85 -6.42 -14.58 8.67
CA SER A 85 -5.30 -13.67 8.40
C SER A 85 -5.49 -12.34 9.12
N VAL A 86 -6.71 -11.79 9.15
CA VAL A 86 -7.02 -10.55 9.88
C VAL A 86 -6.86 -10.73 11.39
N ARG A 87 -7.37 -11.84 11.96
CA ARG A 87 -7.18 -12.13 13.39
C ARG A 87 -5.70 -12.22 13.75
N ASP A 88 -4.88 -12.82 12.90
CA ASP A 88 -3.44 -12.92 13.10
C ASP A 88 -2.76 -11.54 13.08
N ALA A 89 -3.14 -10.68 12.14
CA ALA A 89 -2.65 -9.30 12.08
C ALA A 89 -3.02 -8.48 13.32
N VAL A 90 -4.26 -8.63 13.83
CA VAL A 90 -4.72 -7.95 15.05
C VAL A 90 -3.94 -8.38 16.28
N LYS A 91 -3.64 -9.68 16.43
CA LYS A 91 -2.84 -10.17 17.57
C LYS A 91 -1.49 -9.46 17.66
N ARG A 92 -0.92 -9.05 16.51
CA ARG A 92 0.36 -8.34 16.45
C ARG A 92 0.23 -6.83 16.61
N HIS A 93 -0.87 -6.26 16.14
CA HIS A 93 -1.07 -4.81 15.99
C HIS A 93 -2.40 -4.33 16.60
N SER A 94 -2.74 -4.79 17.80
CA SER A 94 -4.07 -4.60 18.42
C SER A 94 -4.48 -3.15 18.69
N GLU A 95 -3.52 -2.24 18.79
CA GLU A 95 -3.79 -0.81 19.07
C GLU A 95 -3.66 0.09 17.84
N ALA A 96 -3.27 -0.49 16.70
CA ALA A 96 -3.01 0.26 15.48
C ALA A 96 -4.26 0.36 14.60
N ALA A 97 -4.33 1.46 13.85
CA ALA A 97 -5.15 1.51 12.65
C ALA A 97 -4.41 0.77 11.54
N LEU A 98 -4.95 -0.37 11.11
CA LEU A 98 -4.29 -1.27 10.20
C LEU A 98 -5.05 -1.31 8.87
N SER A 99 -4.46 -0.73 7.82
CA SER A 99 -4.93 -0.98 6.46
C SER A 99 -4.47 -2.34 5.98
N LEU A 100 -5.39 -3.10 5.39
CA LEU A 100 -5.11 -4.40 4.77
C LEU A 100 -4.76 -4.28 3.29
N PHE A 101 -4.66 -3.05 2.79
CA PHE A 101 -4.39 -2.70 1.40
C PHE A 101 -3.44 -1.51 1.31
N VAL A 102 -2.56 -1.52 0.31
CA VAL A 102 -1.92 -0.30 -0.18
C VAL A 102 -1.79 -0.35 -1.68
N GLU A 103 -2.13 0.76 -2.31
CA GLU A 103 -2.08 0.93 -3.76
C GLU A 103 -0.62 0.94 -4.24
N TRP A 104 -0.34 0.09 -5.23
CA TRP A 104 0.99 -0.29 -5.72
C TRP A 104 1.95 0.83 -6.16
N GLY A 105 1.46 1.99 -6.55
CA GLY A 105 2.21 3.18 -6.95
C GLY A 105 2.34 4.25 -5.85
N SER A 106 1.72 4.04 -4.68
CA SER A 106 1.84 4.97 -3.55
C SER A 106 3.21 4.87 -2.86
N ARG A 107 3.59 5.88 -2.05
CA ARG A 107 4.88 5.87 -1.31
C ARG A 107 4.95 4.70 -0.33
N THR A 108 3.86 4.45 0.38
CA THR A 108 3.78 3.35 1.36
C THR A 108 3.91 1.97 0.70
N ALA A 109 3.58 1.83 -0.59
CA ALA A 109 3.78 0.57 -1.32
C ALA A 109 5.27 0.21 -1.49
N TYR A 110 6.17 1.19 -1.56
CA TYR A 110 7.62 0.92 -1.60
C TYR A 110 8.09 0.32 -0.28
N LEU A 111 7.60 0.84 0.85
CA LEU A 111 7.84 0.22 2.16
C LEU A 111 7.26 -1.19 2.25
N ALA A 112 6.02 -1.39 1.77
CA ALA A 112 5.37 -2.70 1.81
C ALA A 112 6.16 -3.77 1.05
N ARG A 113 6.84 -3.40 -0.05
CA ARG A 113 7.75 -4.31 -0.76
C ARG A 113 8.98 -4.66 0.07
N TRP A 114 9.62 -3.68 0.71
CA TRP A 114 10.71 -3.95 1.66
C TRP A 114 10.25 -4.85 2.81
N ALA A 115 9.04 -4.68 3.33
CA ALA A 115 8.51 -5.56 4.36
C ALA A 115 8.40 -7.01 3.89
N VAL A 116 7.91 -7.26 2.67
CA VAL A 116 7.90 -8.62 2.07
C VAL A 116 9.32 -9.18 1.90
N PHE A 117 10.27 -8.35 1.48
CA PHE A 117 11.66 -8.77 1.26
C PHE A 117 12.39 -9.09 2.57
N THR A 118 12.07 -8.38 3.64
CA THR A 118 12.72 -8.49 4.97
C THR A 118 11.95 -9.37 5.95
N GLY A 119 10.71 -9.74 5.64
CA GLY A 119 9.83 -10.51 6.53
C GLY A 119 9.13 -9.68 7.61
N ALA A 120 9.07 -8.35 7.48
CA ALA A 120 8.27 -7.51 8.36
C ALA A 120 6.77 -7.71 8.09
N GLY A 121 5.95 -7.63 9.14
CA GLY A 121 4.50 -7.87 9.07
C GLY A 121 3.67 -6.62 8.79
N ALA A 122 4.24 -5.43 8.97
CA ALA A 122 3.57 -4.17 8.70
C ALA A 122 4.55 -3.06 8.40
N VAL A 123 4.05 -1.96 7.84
CA VAL A 123 4.82 -0.73 7.56
C VAL A 123 4.06 0.50 8.03
N PRO A 124 4.75 1.57 8.45
CA PRO A 124 4.09 2.84 8.74
C PRO A 124 3.49 3.48 7.48
N VAL A 125 2.37 4.19 7.64
CA VAL A 125 1.77 4.97 6.57
C VAL A 125 2.56 6.28 6.38
N VAL A 126 3.22 6.40 5.24
CA VAL A 126 3.97 7.61 4.82
C VAL A 126 3.29 8.37 3.69
N ASN A 127 2.12 7.90 3.24
CA ASN A 127 1.30 8.63 2.29
C ASN A 127 0.69 9.87 2.97
N PRO A 128 0.36 10.93 2.19
CA PRO A 128 -0.40 12.07 2.70
C PRO A 128 -1.90 11.75 2.94
N TYR A 129 -2.26 10.47 2.95
CA TYR A 129 -3.61 9.93 3.14
C TYR A 129 -3.53 8.52 3.75
N MET A 130 -4.59 8.07 4.42
CA MET A 130 -4.70 6.71 4.95
C MET A 130 -5.31 5.81 3.87
N PRO A 131 -4.72 4.65 3.50
CA PRO A 131 -5.41 3.72 2.62
C PRO A 131 -6.69 3.18 3.30
N THR A 132 -7.86 3.60 2.82
CA THR A 132 -9.18 3.22 3.35
C THR A 132 -9.95 2.11 2.61
N PRO A 133 -9.50 1.50 1.48
CA PRO A 133 -10.23 0.39 0.87
C PRO A 133 -10.49 -0.81 1.78
N ALA A 134 -9.62 -1.03 2.78
CA ALA A 134 -9.84 -2.01 3.85
C ALA A 134 -9.11 -1.55 5.12
N LEU A 135 -9.81 -0.84 6.00
CA LEU A 135 -9.23 -0.24 7.21
C LEU A 135 -9.83 -0.86 8.46
N LEU A 136 -8.96 -1.50 9.25
CA LEU A 136 -9.28 -2.10 10.54
C LEU A 136 -8.91 -1.14 11.67
N LEU A 137 -9.82 -0.96 12.61
CA LEU A 137 -9.62 -0.17 13.83
C LEU A 137 -10.02 -0.99 15.06
N PRO A 138 -9.41 -0.72 16.23
CA PRO A 138 -10.02 -1.11 17.50
C PRO A 138 -11.42 -0.47 17.58
N ARG A 139 -12.36 -1.15 18.24
CA ARG A 139 -13.79 -0.78 18.20
C ARG A 139 -14.05 0.68 18.61
N GLU A 140 -13.47 1.13 19.71
CA GLU A 140 -13.70 2.49 20.21
C GLU A 140 -13.18 3.57 19.23
N PRO A 141 -11.93 3.49 18.72
CA PRO A 141 -11.49 4.32 17.59
C PRO A 141 -12.39 4.27 16.36
N ALA A 142 -13.01 3.13 16.03
CA ALA A 142 -13.94 3.03 14.91
C ALA A 142 -15.22 3.87 15.13
N LEU A 143 -15.81 3.79 16.32
CA LEU A 143 -16.98 4.60 16.70
C LEU A 143 -16.66 6.09 16.63
N ASP A 144 -15.50 6.46 17.17
CA ASP A 144 -15.03 7.84 17.16
C ASP A 144 -14.70 8.36 15.76
N MET A 145 -14.18 7.51 14.87
CA MET A 145 -14.00 7.83 13.46
C MET A 145 -15.34 8.15 12.80
N GLY A 146 -16.37 7.34 13.04
CA GLY A 146 -17.73 7.58 12.53
C GLY A 146 -18.28 8.95 12.94
N ARG A 147 -18.07 9.36 14.19
CA ARG A 147 -18.46 10.71 14.68
C ARG A 147 -17.63 11.81 14.03
N TYR A 148 -16.32 11.60 13.92
CA TYR A 148 -15.39 12.58 13.35
C TYR A 148 -15.66 12.86 11.86
N LEU A 149 -15.93 11.82 11.07
CA LEU A 149 -16.16 11.96 9.62
C LEU A 149 -17.43 12.77 9.30
N ARG A 150 -18.44 12.76 10.19
CA ARG A 150 -19.66 13.60 10.06
C ARG A 150 -19.34 15.09 9.95
N GLY A 151 -18.27 15.55 10.63
CA GLY A 151 -17.84 16.95 10.64
C GLY A 151 -16.76 17.28 9.60
N ALA A 152 -16.30 16.33 8.78
CA ALA A 152 -15.10 16.50 7.96
C ALA A 152 -15.29 17.36 6.68
N GLY A 153 -16.52 17.81 6.39
CA GLY A 153 -16.79 18.93 5.45
C GLY A 153 -16.23 18.77 4.04
N GLY A 154 -16.69 17.78 3.28
CA GLY A 154 -16.33 17.62 1.86
C GLY A 154 -14.91 17.11 1.58
N ARG A 155 -14.11 16.83 2.61
CA ARG A 155 -12.80 16.18 2.46
C ARG A 155 -12.96 14.74 1.98
N SER A 156 -11.95 14.25 1.26
CA SER A 156 -11.81 12.82 0.97
C SER A 156 -11.63 12.03 2.29
N ASP A 157 -12.26 10.87 2.36
CA ASP A 157 -12.31 10.00 3.55
C ASP A 157 -10.92 9.57 4.02
N ASP A 158 -10.03 9.24 3.08
CA ASP A 158 -8.65 8.84 3.33
C ASP A 158 -7.79 9.92 4.04
N ARG A 159 -7.92 11.18 3.65
CA ARG A 159 -7.25 12.32 4.28
C ARG A 159 -7.88 12.67 5.62
N ALA A 160 -9.20 12.57 5.72
CA ALA A 160 -9.91 12.78 6.97
C ALA A 160 -9.53 11.72 8.01
N ALA A 161 -9.45 10.45 7.61
CA ALA A 161 -9.03 9.33 8.44
C ALA A 161 -7.58 9.51 8.93
N LEU A 162 -6.63 9.83 8.04
CA LEU A 162 -5.25 10.05 8.45
C LEU A 162 -5.13 11.19 9.48
N ARG A 163 -5.86 12.28 9.28
CA ARG A 163 -5.88 13.39 10.24
C ARG A 163 -6.42 12.95 11.60
N PHE A 164 -7.55 12.23 11.63
CA PHE A 164 -8.12 11.70 12.87
C PHE A 164 -7.12 10.84 13.64
N LEU A 165 -6.44 9.92 12.94
CA LEU A 165 -5.46 9.01 13.55
C LEU A 165 -4.28 9.78 14.15
N ARG A 166 -3.78 10.81 13.44
CA ARG A 166 -2.71 11.69 13.92
C ARG A 166 -3.14 12.50 15.14
N GLU A 167 -4.33 13.09 15.13
CA GLU A 167 -4.87 13.88 16.25
C GLU A 167 -5.05 13.03 17.52
N ARG A 168 -5.24 11.71 17.37
CA ARG A 168 -5.40 10.77 18.49
C ARG A 168 -4.13 9.99 18.85
N GLY A 169 -3.03 10.21 18.13
CA GLY A 169 -1.80 9.43 18.32
C GLY A 169 -1.96 7.94 18.04
N THR A 170 -2.96 7.53 17.26
CA THR A 170 -3.17 6.13 16.88
C THR A 170 -2.17 5.75 15.79
N PRO A 171 -1.36 4.68 15.97
CA PRO A 171 -0.42 4.24 14.95
C PRO A 171 -1.14 3.90 13.64
N ALA A 172 -0.72 4.51 12.53
CA ALA A 172 -1.26 4.23 11.20
C ALA A 172 -0.32 3.28 10.44
N LEU A 173 -0.77 2.05 10.22
CA LEU A 173 0.01 0.97 9.64
C LEU A 173 -0.68 0.39 8.39
N VAL A 174 0.12 -0.24 7.54
CA VAL A 174 -0.33 -1.12 6.45
C VAL A 174 0.21 -2.53 6.74
N ALA A 175 -0.66 -3.53 6.70
CA ALA A 175 -0.28 -4.94 6.76
C ALA A 175 0.51 -5.33 5.49
N ALA A 176 1.64 -5.99 5.68
CA ALA A 176 2.49 -6.53 4.61
C ALA A 176 2.74 -8.03 4.88
N PRO A 177 2.34 -8.94 3.98
CA PRO A 177 1.68 -8.68 2.70
C PRO A 177 0.26 -8.13 2.87
N ASN A 178 -0.31 -7.56 1.80
CA ASN A 178 -1.68 -7.06 1.82
C ASN A 178 -2.69 -8.21 1.74
N LEU A 179 -3.81 -8.12 2.46
CA LEU A 179 -4.87 -9.13 2.47
C LEU A 179 -6.04 -8.81 1.55
N VAL A 180 -5.98 -7.65 0.90
CA VAL A 180 -7.03 -7.13 0.03
C VAL A 180 -6.42 -6.65 -1.29
N GLU A 181 -7.13 -6.94 -2.38
CA GLU A 181 -6.87 -6.50 -3.74
C GLU A 181 -7.96 -5.52 -4.18
N HIS A 182 -7.61 -4.53 -5.00
CA HIS A 182 -8.58 -3.62 -5.60
C HIS A 182 -9.05 -4.17 -6.95
N GLU A 183 -10.37 -4.23 -7.16
CA GLU A 183 -11.01 -4.60 -8.43
C GLU A 183 -11.21 -3.37 -9.32
N ASP A 184 -11.14 -3.55 -10.63
CA ASP A 184 -11.34 -2.46 -11.59
C ASP A 184 -12.83 -2.29 -11.92
N LEU A 185 -13.56 -1.64 -11.00
CA LEU A 185 -14.96 -1.25 -11.21
C LEU A 185 -15.02 0.25 -11.55
N PRO A 186 -15.97 0.69 -12.41
CA PRO A 186 -16.11 2.11 -12.76
C PRO A 186 -16.21 3.00 -11.52
N SER A 187 -15.36 4.02 -11.43
CA SER A 187 -15.26 4.86 -10.23
C SER A 187 -16.49 5.75 -10.07
N ILE A 188 -17.18 5.64 -8.94
CA ILE A 188 -18.28 6.56 -8.59
C ILE A 188 -17.79 8.00 -8.36
N LYS A 189 -16.54 8.17 -7.92
CA LYS A 189 -15.92 9.49 -7.72
C LYS A 189 -15.32 10.11 -9.00
N GLY A 190 -15.38 9.42 -10.15
CA GLY A 190 -14.71 9.88 -11.38
C GLY A 190 -13.18 9.81 -11.36
N ASN A 191 -12.58 8.91 -10.56
CA ASN A 191 -11.14 8.68 -10.50
C ASN A 191 -10.62 7.73 -11.61
N ASP A 192 -11.38 7.54 -12.69
CA ASP A 192 -11.03 6.58 -13.76
C ASP A 192 -9.69 6.95 -14.43
N GLU A 193 -9.31 8.23 -14.40
CA GLU A 193 -8.03 8.75 -14.92
C GLU A 193 -6.79 8.31 -14.11
N HIS A 194 -6.98 7.74 -12.91
CA HIS A 194 -5.86 7.27 -12.07
C HIS A 194 -5.29 5.92 -12.51
N GLY A 195 -5.88 5.27 -13.50
CA GLY A 195 -5.50 3.93 -13.95
C GLY A 195 -5.76 2.84 -12.90
N LEU A 196 -5.22 1.65 -13.14
CA LEU A 196 -5.39 0.50 -12.25
C LEU A 196 -4.79 0.77 -10.85
N ARG A 197 -5.48 0.32 -9.80
CA ARG A 197 -5.16 0.60 -8.39
C ARG A 197 -4.87 -0.66 -7.58
N HIS A 198 -4.21 -1.65 -8.17
CA HIS A 198 -3.94 -2.92 -7.50
C HIS A 198 -3.08 -2.76 -6.23
N SER A 199 -3.14 -3.79 -5.40
CA SER A 199 -2.32 -3.93 -4.20
C SER A 199 -0.84 -4.10 -4.56
N ALA A 200 0.04 -3.53 -3.73
CA ALA A 200 1.48 -3.71 -3.88
C ALA A 200 1.94 -5.17 -3.71
N CYS A 201 1.31 -5.94 -2.82
CA CYS A 201 1.78 -7.26 -2.43
C CYS A 201 0.64 -8.14 -1.91
N PHE A 202 -0.44 -8.29 -2.68
CA PHE A 202 -1.61 -9.08 -2.28
C PHE A 202 -1.27 -10.56 -2.01
N ALA A 203 -1.57 -11.09 -0.84
CA ALA A 203 -1.42 -12.51 -0.51
C ALA A 203 -2.73 -13.25 -0.79
N ALA A 204 -2.90 -13.80 -2.00
CA ALA A 204 -4.19 -14.35 -2.44
C ALA A 204 -4.72 -15.50 -1.56
N GLU A 205 -3.82 -16.32 -1.02
CA GLU A 205 -4.18 -17.45 -0.14
C GLU A 205 -4.36 -17.02 1.33
N GLY A 206 -3.87 -15.83 1.71
CA GLY A 206 -3.76 -15.39 3.10
C GLY A 206 -2.32 -15.30 3.58
N ALA A 207 -2.13 -14.80 4.79
CA ALA A 207 -0.79 -14.59 5.36
C ALA A 207 -0.77 -14.70 6.88
N ARG A 208 0.44 -14.92 7.41
CA ARG A 208 0.73 -14.85 8.84
C ARG A 208 1.60 -13.63 9.14
N PHE A 209 1.36 -12.98 10.27
CA PHE A 209 1.93 -11.71 10.67
C PHE A 209 2.85 -11.88 11.89
N ALA A 210 3.95 -12.61 11.70
CA ALA A 210 4.95 -12.86 12.75
C ALA A 210 6.02 -11.75 12.84
N GLY A 211 6.23 -10.99 11.77
CA GLY A 211 7.28 -9.97 11.68
C GLY A 211 7.00 -8.72 12.53
N PRO A 212 8.03 -7.89 12.78
CA PRO A 212 7.85 -6.57 13.37
C PRO A 212 7.21 -5.58 12.38
N VAL A 213 6.93 -4.36 12.85
CA VAL A 213 6.76 -3.22 11.96
C VAL A 213 8.13 -2.89 11.35
N LEU A 214 8.18 -2.67 10.05
CA LEU A 214 9.41 -2.28 9.35
C LEU A 214 9.90 -0.92 9.85
N ASP A 215 11.19 -0.84 10.20
CA ASP A 215 11.83 0.43 10.51
C ASP A 215 11.80 1.36 9.30
N LEU A 216 11.40 2.61 9.50
CA LEU A 216 11.31 3.59 8.42
C LEU A 216 12.70 4.14 8.08
N PRO A 217 13.24 3.88 6.88
CA PRO A 217 14.50 4.50 6.49
C PRO A 217 14.34 6.02 6.33
N PRO A 218 15.39 6.81 6.57
CA PRO A 218 15.36 8.27 6.44
C PRO A 218 15.15 8.70 4.99
N LEU A 219 15.49 7.86 4.02
CA LEU A 219 15.32 8.15 2.60
C LEU A 219 14.38 7.14 1.94
N LEU A 220 13.42 7.62 1.18
CA LEU A 220 12.47 6.80 0.43
C LEU A 220 12.49 7.16 -1.06
N PRO A 221 13.14 6.34 -1.90
CA PRO A 221 13.03 6.42 -3.34
C PRO A 221 11.66 5.94 -3.80
N PHE A 222 11.00 6.72 -4.65
CA PHE A 222 9.76 6.29 -5.31
C PHE A 222 9.57 6.99 -6.67
N LEU A 223 8.81 6.36 -7.55
CA LEU A 223 8.37 6.95 -8.82
C LEU A 223 6.99 7.56 -8.63
N ARG A 224 6.84 8.85 -8.94
CA ARG A 224 5.54 9.51 -8.96
C ARG A 224 4.69 8.94 -10.07
N TRP A 225 3.70 8.13 -9.72
CA TRP A 225 2.83 7.49 -10.71
C TRP A 225 2.11 8.50 -11.61
N ASN A 226 1.85 9.73 -11.14
CA ASN A 226 1.10 10.75 -11.88
C ASN A 226 1.95 11.61 -12.83
N THR A 227 3.26 11.76 -12.56
CA THR A 227 4.17 12.57 -13.39
C THR A 227 5.25 11.74 -14.08
N GLY A 228 5.48 10.51 -13.65
CA GLY A 228 6.60 9.66 -14.11
C GLY A 228 7.97 10.10 -13.58
N GLU A 229 8.01 11.01 -12.60
CA GLU A 229 9.27 11.52 -12.05
C GLU A 229 9.82 10.61 -10.95
N ALA A 230 11.10 10.25 -11.07
CA ALA A 230 11.84 9.50 -10.05
C ALA A 230 12.36 10.46 -8.99
N VAL A 231 11.92 10.28 -7.75
CA VAL A 231 12.30 11.14 -6.62
C VAL A 231 12.74 10.32 -5.41
N VAL A 232 13.59 10.93 -4.58
CA VAL A 232 13.90 10.47 -3.23
C VAL A 232 13.41 11.52 -2.25
N ILE A 233 12.74 11.07 -1.20
CA ILE A 233 12.24 11.96 -0.14
C ILE A 233 12.93 11.66 1.18
N ASP A 234 13.07 12.70 2.00
CA ASP A 234 13.41 12.56 3.41
C ASP A 234 12.13 12.24 4.18
N THR A 235 12.08 11.08 4.83
CA THR A 235 10.90 10.63 5.57
C THR A 235 10.69 11.38 6.89
N GLY A 236 11.73 12.04 7.42
CA GLY A 236 11.64 12.96 8.55
C GLY A 236 11.24 14.38 8.15
N ASN A 237 11.34 14.73 6.86
CA ASN A 237 11.00 16.06 6.33
C ASN A 237 10.36 15.97 4.93
N ASP A 238 9.21 15.32 4.85
CA ASP A 238 8.46 15.11 3.60
C ASP A 238 7.65 16.35 3.20
N VAL A 239 8.35 17.32 2.61
CA VAL A 239 7.76 18.51 1.97
C VAL A 239 8.13 18.57 0.48
N PRO A 240 7.24 19.08 -0.40
CA PRO A 240 7.48 19.16 -1.84
C PRO A 240 8.86 19.67 -2.27
N GLU A 241 9.34 20.70 -1.58
CA GLU A 241 10.58 21.42 -1.84
C GLU A 241 11.82 20.62 -1.42
N ALA A 242 11.67 19.66 -0.50
CA ALA A 242 12.75 18.78 -0.04
C ALA A 242 12.92 17.53 -0.91
N HIS A 243 12.02 17.29 -1.87
CA HIS A 243 12.11 16.15 -2.76
C HIS A 243 13.27 16.30 -3.74
N ARG A 244 14.10 15.25 -3.85
CA ARG A 244 15.33 15.26 -4.63
C ARG A 244 15.19 14.37 -5.86
N PRO A 245 15.66 14.78 -7.05
CA PRO A 245 15.67 13.89 -8.22
C PRO A 245 16.52 12.64 -7.94
N THR A 246 16.00 11.45 -8.21
CA THR A 246 16.68 10.19 -7.87
C THR A 246 18.05 10.06 -8.52
N ALA A 247 18.21 10.50 -9.77
CA ALA A 247 19.50 10.46 -10.46
C ALA A 247 20.58 11.27 -9.72
N ARG A 248 20.24 12.43 -9.15
CA ARG A 248 21.18 13.26 -8.38
C ARG A 248 21.59 12.57 -7.07
N VAL A 249 20.65 11.91 -6.41
CA VAL A 249 20.96 11.15 -5.20
C VAL A 249 21.86 9.96 -5.51
N LEU A 250 21.62 9.26 -6.62
CA LEU A 250 22.49 8.17 -7.08
C LEU A 250 23.91 8.67 -7.43
N GLU A 251 24.04 9.84 -8.07
CA GLU A 251 25.34 10.48 -8.33
C GLU A 251 26.12 10.73 -7.03
N GLU A 252 25.45 11.25 -5.99
CA GLU A 252 26.03 11.43 -4.65
C GLU A 252 26.36 10.12 -3.94
N TRP A 253 25.75 9.03 -4.38
CA TRP A 253 26.08 7.66 -3.95
C TRP A 253 27.16 7.00 -4.79
N GLY A 254 27.75 7.72 -5.74
CA GLY A 254 28.87 7.26 -6.56
C GLY A 254 28.46 6.65 -7.89
N ALA A 255 27.19 6.71 -8.28
CA ALA A 255 26.76 6.26 -9.60
C ALA A 255 27.33 7.18 -10.68
N ALA A 256 28.02 6.61 -11.67
CA ALA A 256 28.41 7.35 -12.86
C ALA A 256 27.21 7.48 -13.82
N PRO A 257 26.77 8.69 -14.22
CA PRO A 257 25.57 8.85 -15.06
C PRO A 257 25.61 8.05 -16.36
N GLY A 258 26.78 7.97 -16.98
CA GLY A 258 27.00 7.21 -18.23
C GLY A 258 26.95 5.70 -18.06
N GLU A 259 27.27 5.18 -16.86
CA GLU A 259 27.13 3.76 -16.53
C GLU A 259 25.67 3.42 -16.25
N LEU A 260 25.00 4.21 -15.41
CA LEU A 260 23.58 4.04 -15.08
C LEU A 260 22.70 4.03 -16.34
N SER A 261 23.00 4.91 -17.30
CA SER A 261 22.28 4.99 -18.59
C SER A 261 22.57 3.79 -19.49
N ARG A 262 23.81 3.31 -19.52
CA ARG A 262 24.23 2.17 -20.32
C ARG A 262 23.60 0.87 -19.81
N ASP A 263 23.64 0.64 -18.50
CA ASP A 263 23.07 -0.55 -17.87
C ASP A 263 21.54 -0.58 -18.05
N CYS A 264 20.89 0.58 -17.93
CA CYS A 264 19.48 0.73 -18.27
C CYS A 264 19.21 0.34 -19.73
N ALA A 265 20.01 0.84 -20.68
CA ALA A 265 19.85 0.52 -22.09
C ALA A 265 20.10 -0.96 -22.42
N GLU A 266 21.01 -1.63 -21.71
CA GLU A 266 21.26 -3.07 -21.85
C GLU A 266 20.03 -3.91 -21.44
N HIS A 267 19.34 -3.51 -20.37
CA HIS A 267 18.20 -4.26 -19.82
C HIS A 267 16.85 -3.88 -20.46
N LEU A 268 16.68 -2.61 -20.83
CA LEU A 268 15.39 -2.03 -21.23
C LEU A 268 15.39 -1.48 -22.66
N GLY A 269 16.53 -1.47 -23.34
CA GLY A 269 16.72 -0.94 -24.70
C GLY A 269 17.19 0.52 -24.74
N ALA A 270 17.82 0.90 -25.86
CA ALA A 270 18.40 2.24 -26.07
C ALA A 270 17.38 3.38 -26.00
N ASP A 271 16.11 3.12 -26.35
CA ASP A 271 14.99 4.06 -26.26
C ASP A 271 14.24 3.95 -24.92
N SER A 272 14.97 3.75 -23.82
CA SER A 272 14.38 3.45 -22.51
C SER A 272 13.51 4.58 -21.97
N GLY A 273 13.71 5.83 -22.38
CA GLY A 273 12.76 6.93 -22.15
C GLY A 273 12.20 6.98 -20.72
N PRO A 274 10.86 6.92 -20.53
CA PRO A 274 10.22 6.86 -19.20
C PRO A 274 10.65 5.68 -18.31
N LEU A 275 11.17 4.60 -18.88
CA LEU A 275 11.67 3.44 -18.14
C LEU A 275 13.02 3.70 -17.46
N PHE A 276 13.77 4.75 -17.86
CA PHE A 276 14.95 5.17 -17.12
C PHE A 276 14.60 5.65 -15.71
N ALA A 277 13.46 6.34 -15.55
CA ALA A 277 12.99 6.78 -14.23
C ALA A 277 12.64 5.57 -13.34
N LEU A 278 12.05 4.52 -13.91
CA LEU A 278 11.83 3.24 -13.23
C LEU A 278 13.15 2.59 -12.81
N TRP A 279 14.12 2.50 -13.74
CA TRP A 279 15.45 1.94 -13.48
C TRP A 279 16.17 2.68 -12.35
N ALA A 280 16.25 4.01 -12.42
CA ALA A 280 16.87 4.84 -11.39
C ALA A 280 16.15 4.68 -10.04
N THR A 281 14.83 4.61 -10.03
CA THR A 281 14.05 4.35 -8.79
C THR A 281 14.39 2.99 -8.21
N ALA A 282 14.41 1.92 -9.01
CA ALA A 282 14.77 0.59 -8.56
C ALA A 282 16.22 0.49 -8.05
N ALA A 283 17.16 1.20 -8.69
CA ALA A 283 18.53 1.31 -8.21
C ALA A 283 18.61 2.01 -6.84
N ALA A 284 18.00 3.18 -6.69
CA ALA A 284 18.01 3.85 -5.40
C ALA A 284 17.28 3.03 -4.32
N PHE A 285 16.20 2.34 -4.70
CA PHE A 285 15.45 1.44 -3.82
C PHE A 285 16.30 0.28 -3.32
N GLY A 286 17.10 -0.36 -4.19
CA GLY A 286 18.06 -1.40 -3.80
C GLY A 286 19.21 -0.87 -2.95
N ALA A 287 19.72 0.34 -3.23
CA ALA A 287 20.76 0.97 -2.42
C ALA A 287 20.28 1.20 -0.98
N VAL A 288 19.10 1.82 -0.79
CA VAL A 288 18.51 2.03 0.54
C VAL A 288 18.21 0.69 1.20
N GLN A 289 17.68 -0.29 0.46
CA GLN A 289 17.39 -1.61 1.00
C GLN A 289 18.65 -2.26 1.60
N GLU A 290 19.75 -2.27 0.85
CA GLU A 290 21.00 -2.92 1.30
C GLU A 290 21.66 -2.16 2.45
N LEU A 291 21.56 -0.82 2.46
CA LEU A 291 22.08 0.00 3.56
C LEU A 291 21.36 -0.27 4.87
N HIS A 292 20.03 -0.41 4.84
CA HIS A 292 19.21 -0.57 6.05
C HIS A 292 19.02 -2.03 6.46
N TRP A 293 19.02 -2.95 5.50
CA TRP A 293 18.88 -4.39 5.72
C TRP A 293 19.91 -5.15 4.87
N PRO A 294 21.17 -5.21 5.34
CA PRO A 294 22.27 -5.83 4.59
C PRO A 294 22.00 -7.29 4.19
N GLY A 295 22.46 -7.67 3.00
CA GLY A 295 22.31 -9.00 2.41
C GLY A 295 20.94 -9.29 1.81
N THR A 296 19.95 -8.41 2.00
CA THR A 296 18.58 -8.69 1.54
C THR A 296 18.43 -8.57 0.04
N VAL A 297 19.19 -7.69 -0.64
CA VAL A 297 19.10 -7.56 -2.11
C VAL A 297 19.66 -8.80 -2.80
N ALA A 298 20.82 -9.28 -2.35
CA ALA A 298 21.49 -10.44 -2.94
C ALA A 298 20.62 -11.71 -2.95
N GLY A 299 19.77 -11.89 -1.94
CA GLY A 299 18.86 -13.04 -1.82
C GLY A 299 17.60 -12.97 -2.70
N LEU A 300 17.24 -11.80 -3.24
CA LEU A 300 15.96 -11.62 -3.96
C LEU A 300 15.87 -12.47 -5.23
N ARG A 301 16.96 -12.59 -5.97
CA ARG A 301 16.99 -13.36 -7.22
C ARG A 301 16.67 -14.84 -6.97
N ALA A 302 17.16 -15.41 -5.87
CA ALA A 302 16.88 -16.79 -5.48
C ALA A 302 15.46 -16.97 -4.93
N ARG A 303 14.89 -15.93 -4.33
CA ARG A 303 13.53 -15.91 -3.78
C ARG A 303 12.46 -15.46 -4.76
N ARG A 304 12.78 -15.14 -6.01
CA ARG A 304 11.81 -14.58 -6.97
C ARG A 304 10.59 -15.48 -7.24
N ASP A 305 10.76 -16.79 -7.06
CA ASP A 305 9.72 -17.79 -7.27
C ASP A 305 8.84 -18.00 -6.02
N ASP A 306 9.21 -17.38 -4.88
CA ASP A 306 8.29 -17.21 -3.74
C ASP A 306 7.11 -16.31 -4.21
N PRO A 307 5.85 -16.74 -4.03
CA PRO A 307 4.70 -16.01 -4.55
C PRO A 307 4.59 -14.55 -4.07
N LEU A 308 4.98 -14.27 -2.83
CA LEU A 308 4.90 -12.91 -2.27
C LEU A 308 6.04 -12.04 -2.77
N VAL A 309 7.27 -12.57 -2.78
CA VAL A 309 8.44 -11.85 -3.31
C VAL A 309 8.26 -11.57 -4.80
N GLY A 310 7.87 -12.59 -5.57
CA GLY A 310 7.60 -12.47 -7.00
C GLY A 310 6.51 -11.43 -7.29
N ARG A 311 5.43 -11.39 -6.48
CA ARG A 311 4.38 -10.37 -6.61
C ARG A 311 4.87 -8.97 -6.25
N ALA A 312 5.58 -8.81 -5.12
CA ALA A 312 6.13 -7.53 -4.70
C ALA A 312 7.07 -6.92 -5.77
N LEU A 313 7.87 -7.76 -6.43
CA LEU A 313 8.70 -7.36 -7.57
C LEU A 313 7.86 -7.01 -8.82
N ALA A 314 6.90 -7.87 -9.18
CA ALA A 314 6.08 -7.71 -10.38
C ALA A 314 5.20 -6.45 -10.34
N THR A 315 4.71 -6.04 -9.17
CA THR A 315 3.89 -4.82 -9.05
C THR A 315 4.69 -3.53 -9.03
N PHE A 316 6.03 -3.58 -8.91
CA PHE A 316 6.88 -2.39 -8.81
C PHE A 316 6.72 -1.47 -10.03
N ALA A 317 6.90 -2.02 -11.23
CA ALA A 317 6.83 -1.24 -12.47
C ALA A 317 5.39 -0.82 -12.85
N PRO A 318 4.37 -1.71 -12.80
CA PRO A 318 3.02 -1.34 -13.20
C PRO A 318 2.39 -0.24 -12.35
N GLY A 319 2.58 -0.28 -11.02
CA GLY A 319 2.05 0.77 -10.14
C GLY A 319 2.67 2.13 -10.42
N ALA A 320 3.94 2.13 -10.80
CA ALA A 320 4.71 3.31 -11.13
C ALA A 320 4.35 3.92 -12.50
N LEU A 321 3.86 3.10 -13.44
CA LEU A 321 3.62 3.49 -14.84
C LEU A 321 2.13 3.51 -15.24
N ARG A 322 1.21 3.39 -14.27
CA ARG A 322 -0.22 3.15 -14.50
C ARG A 322 -0.99 4.20 -15.30
N VAL A 323 -0.50 5.44 -15.36
CA VAL A 323 -1.08 6.51 -16.21
C VAL A 323 -0.23 6.83 -17.42
N VAL A 324 0.99 6.28 -17.48
CA VAL A 324 1.95 6.50 -18.57
C VAL A 324 1.75 5.46 -19.67
N LEU A 325 1.36 4.24 -19.31
CA LEU A 325 1.14 3.13 -20.23
C LEU A 325 -0.30 2.62 -20.15
N ALA A 326 -0.83 2.14 -21.28
CA ALA A 326 -2.13 1.51 -21.32
C ALA A 326 -2.19 0.23 -20.45
N PRO A 327 -3.33 -0.08 -19.79
CA PRO A 327 -3.51 -1.26 -18.93
C PRO A 327 -3.02 -2.58 -19.54
N ASP A 328 -3.41 -2.88 -20.78
CA ASP A 328 -2.99 -4.12 -21.46
C ASP A 328 -1.47 -4.21 -21.64
N ARG A 329 -0.82 -3.06 -21.86
CA ARG A 329 0.64 -2.99 -22.00
C ARG A 329 1.31 -3.19 -20.64
N LEU A 330 0.76 -2.63 -19.56
CA LEU A 330 1.25 -2.82 -18.20
C LEU A 330 1.16 -4.30 -17.77
N ALA A 331 0.03 -4.95 -18.02
CA ALA A 331 -0.17 -6.37 -17.71
C ALA A 331 0.87 -7.26 -18.42
N ARG A 332 1.13 -7.00 -19.70
CA ARG A 332 2.16 -7.73 -20.48
C ARG A 332 3.59 -7.46 -20.02
N LEU A 333 3.87 -6.27 -19.49
CA LEU A 333 5.22 -5.86 -19.09
C LEU A 333 5.56 -6.25 -17.65
N SER A 334 4.57 -6.36 -16.76
CA SER A 334 4.73 -6.61 -15.32
C SER A 334 5.77 -7.70 -15.00
N GLY A 335 5.55 -8.93 -15.45
CA GLY A 335 6.49 -10.05 -15.23
C GLY A 335 7.80 -9.92 -16.02
N ARG A 336 7.76 -9.28 -17.19
CA ARG A 336 8.94 -9.12 -18.06
C ARG A 336 9.94 -8.08 -17.54
N LEU A 337 9.48 -7.14 -16.72
CA LEU A 337 10.31 -6.09 -16.14
C LEU A 337 10.98 -6.52 -14.82
N VAL A 338 10.54 -7.62 -14.19
CA VAL A 338 11.12 -8.12 -12.94
C VAL A 338 12.64 -8.33 -13.03
N PRO A 339 13.21 -8.96 -14.08
CA PRO A 339 14.66 -9.10 -14.21
C PRO A 339 15.40 -7.76 -14.25
N ALA A 340 14.83 -6.76 -14.93
CA ALA A 340 15.43 -5.43 -15.02
C ALA A 340 15.33 -4.67 -13.69
N VAL A 341 14.21 -4.78 -12.97
CA VAL A 341 14.06 -4.22 -11.60
C VAL A 341 15.08 -4.84 -10.66
N LEU A 342 15.25 -6.16 -10.68
CA LEU A 342 16.26 -6.84 -9.86
C LEU A 342 17.68 -6.39 -10.20
N ALA A 343 18.03 -6.31 -11.49
CA ALA A 343 19.35 -5.86 -11.92
C ALA A 343 19.64 -4.41 -11.47
N ALA A 344 18.64 -3.52 -11.57
CA ALA A 344 18.75 -2.16 -11.05
C ALA A 344 18.95 -2.15 -9.53
N MET A 345 18.17 -2.92 -8.76
CA MET A 345 18.33 -3.01 -7.31
C MET A 345 19.73 -3.53 -6.93
N GLU A 346 20.23 -4.54 -7.63
CA GLU A 346 21.59 -5.08 -7.45
C GLU A 346 22.67 -4.03 -7.81
N TYR A 347 22.45 -3.21 -8.83
CA TYR A 347 23.31 -2.05 -9.13
C TYR A 347 23.36 -1.08 -7.95
N GLY A 348 22.21 -0.70 -7.42
CA GLY A 348 22.11 0.16 -6.25
C GLY A 348 22.82 -0.39 -5.01
N ALA A 349 22.63 -1.68 -4.71
CA ALA A 349 23.26 -2.34 -3.58
C ALA A 349 24.80 -2.33 -3.65
N ARG A 350 25.39 -2.37 -4.85
CA ARG A 350 26.85 -2.27 -5.02
C ARG A 350 27.39 -0.87 -4.68
N LEU A 351 26.60 0.19 -4.88
CA LEU A 351 27.01 1.56 -4.55
C LEU A 351 27.22 1.75 -3.04
N THR A 352 26.42 1.07 -2.21
CA THR A 352 26.49 1.19 -0.75
C THR A 352 27.58 0.31 -0.16
N ALA A 353 27.85 -0.87 -0.72
CA ALA A 353 28.97 -1.72 -0.32
C ALA A 353 30.36 -1.06 -0.52
N ALA A 354 30.45 -0.07 -1.41
CA ALA A 354 31.67 0.69 -1.68
C ALA A 354 31.92 1.86 -0.71
N ARG A 355 31.01 2.12 0.26
CA ARG A 355 31.14 3.21 1.23
C ARG A 355 31.48 2.65 2.62
N PRO A 356 32.62 3.00 3.23
CA PRO A 356 32.80 2.82 4.67
C PRO A 356 31.79 3.71 5.41
N VAL A 357 31.16 3.17 6.45
CA VAL A 357 30.20 3.85 7.33
C VAL A 357 30.84 5.05 8.02
#